data_AF-A0A7V9SVG2-F1
#
_entry.id   AF-A0A7V9SVG2-F1
#
_cell.length_a   1.000
_cell.length_b   1.000
_cell.length_c   1.000
_cell.angle_alpha   90.00
_cell.angle_beta   90.00
_cell.angle_gamma   90.00
#
_symmetry.space_group_name_H-M   'P 1'
#
loop_
_entity.id
_entity.type
_entity.pdbx_description
1 polymer ?
#
loop_
_entity_poly.entity_id
_entity_poly.type
_entity_poly.pdbx_seq_one_letter_code
_entity_poly.pdbx_strand_id
1 'polypeptide(L)'
;MSPLLAGILDRAAATLGEALPRIGGALLLLVIGLVAARVLARLARRALEALGADGLADRFGVHDVLARVGIERPLSRLVERIVRIVLTVVVIFAAVSLLGLGALSASLNAVVLFLPRVLVAFA
;
A
#
# COMPACT_ATOMS: atom_id res chain seq x y z
N MET A 1 -0.02 24.08 38.56
CA MET A 1 -0.37 23.59 37.20
C MET A 1 -1.13 22.28 37.38
N SER A 2 -2.35 22.17 36.85
CA SER A 2 -3.24 21.05 37.16
C SER A 2 -2.63 19.70 36.71
N PRO A 3 -2.67 18.64 37.53
CA PRO A 3 -2.13 17.31 37.18
C PRO A 3 -2.74 16.71 35.90
N LEU A 4 -3.91 17.22 35.48
CA LEU A 4 -4.55 16.91 34.21
C LEU A 4 -3.72 17.36 32.99
N LEU A 5 -3.10 18.54 33.02
CA LEU A 5 -2.30 19.03 31.88
C LEU A 5 -0.99 18.24 31.72
N ALA A 6 -0.35 17.87 32.84
CA ALA A 6 0.83 17.01 32.83
C ALA A 6 0.50 15.63 32.23
N GLY A 7 -0.60 15.00 32.66
CA GLY A 7 -1.03 13.71 32.11
C GLY A 7 -1.42 13.75 30.62
N ILE A 8 -1.95 14.86 30.12
CA ILE A 8 -2.23 15.03 28.68
C ILE A 8 -0.93 15.18 27.89
N LEU A 9 0.04 15.94 28.41
CA LEU A 9 1.36 16.13 27.78
C LEU A 9 2.16 14.83 27.74
N ASP A 10 2.16 14.04 28.81
CA ASP A 10 2.86 12.74 28.86
C ASP A 10 2.27 11.75 27.85
N ARG A 11 0.94 11.72 27.70
CA ARG A 11 0.27 10.89 26.68
C ARG A 11 0.56 11.36 25.27
N ALA A 12 0.59 12.67 25.03
CA ALA A 12 0.96 13.23 23.74
C ALA A 12 2.44 12.95 23.39
N ALA A 13 3.34 13.05 24.37
CA ALA A 13 4.75 12.72 24.20
C ALA A 13 4.96 11.23 23.89
N ALA A 14 4.23 10.34 24.58
CA ALA A 14 4.28 8.90 24.34
C ALA A 14 3.78 8.51 22.94
N THR A 15 2.65 9.05 22.48
CA THR A 15 2.12 8.75 21.14
C THR A 15 3.02 9.26 20.02
N LEU A 16 3.65 10.42 20.20
CA LEU A 16 4.62 10.95 19.25
C LEU A 16 5.91 10.12 19.20
N GLY A 17 6.40 9.67 20.35
CA GLY A 17 7.58 8.80 20.45
C GLY A 17 7.41 7.45 19.75
N GLU A 18 6.21 6.85 19.81
CA GLU A 18 5.90 5.59 19.13
C GLU A 18 5.63 5.73 17.61
N ALA A 19 5.26 6.92 17.14
CA ALA A 19 4.95 7.16 15.73
C ALA A 19 6.21 7.29 14.85
N LEU A 20 7.29 7.87 15.38
CA LEU A 20 8.55 8.10 14.66
C LEU A 20 9.14 6.82 14.03
N PRO A 21 9.30 5.70 14.77
CA PRO A 21 9.84 4.46 14.21
C PRO A 21 8.94 3.88 13.11
N ARG A 22 7.62 3.98 13.24
CA ARG A 22 6.64 3.45 12.27
C ARG A 22 6.67 4.24 10.97
N ILE A 23 6.76 5.57 11.06
CA ILE A 23 6.93 6.44 9.89
C ILE A 23 8.23 6.11 9.15
N GLY A 24 9.33 5.93 9.89
CA GLY A 24 10.61 5.49 9.31
C GLY A 24 10.50 4.15 8.57
N GLY A 25 9.88 3.14 9.20
CA GLY A 25 9.65 1.83 8.59
C GLY A 25 8.77 1.89 7.34
N ALA A 26 7.68 2.66 7.37
CA ALA A 26 6.79 2.83 6.24
C ALA A 26 7.47 3.53 5.06
N LEU A 27 8.27 4.58 5.32
CA LEU A 27 9.04 5.28 4.29
C LEU A 27 10.10 4.36 3.67
N LEU A 28 10.83 3.60 4.49
CA LEU A 28 11.84 2.66 4.01
C LEU A 28 11.20 1.55 3.16
N LEU A 29 10.08 0.98 3.60
CA LEU A 29 9.30 0.00 2.85
C LEU A 29 8.81 0.60 1.53
N LEU A 30 8.29 1.83 1.54
CA LEU A 30 7.80 2.50 0.34
C LEU A 30 8.92 2.68 -0.68
N VAL A 31 10.10 3.15 -0.25
CA VAL A 31 11.26 3.33 -1.14
C VAL A 31 11.68 2.00 -1.76
N ILE A 32 11.89 0.97 -0.94
CA ILE A 32 12.33 -0.36 -1.41
C ILE A 32 11.26 -0.98 -2.33
N GLY A 33 10.00 -0.95 -1.91
CA GLY A 33 8.90 -1.52 -2.65
C GLY A 33 8.67 -0.85 -4.00
N LEU A 34 8.81 0.48 -4.08
CA LEU A 34 8.71 1.20 -5.37
C LEU A 34 9.86 0.86 -6.31
N VAL A 35 11.07 0.60 -5.80
CA VAL A 35 12.18 0.11 -6.62
C VAL A 35 11.89 -1.30 -7.11
N ALA A 36 11.49 -2.21 -6.22
CA ALA A 36 11.13 -3.58 -6.57
C ALA A 36 9.98 -3.64 -7.61
N ALA A 37 8.93 -2.85 -7.42
CA ALA A 37 7.80 -2.77 -8.35
C ALA A 37 8.24 -2.35 -9.76
N ARG A 38 9.16 -1.39 -9.87
CA ARG A 38 9.74 -0.99 -11.17
C ARG A 38 10.55 -2.12 -11.81
N VAL A 39 11.35 -2.84 -11.03
CA VAL A 39 12.17 -3.95 -11.53
C VAL A 39 11.30 -5.10 -12.00
N LEU A 40 10.32 -5.53 -11.19
CA LEU A 40 9.40 -6.62 -11.52
C LEU A 40 8.55 -6.30 -12.75
N ALA A 41 8.04 -5.08 -12.87
CA ALA A 41 7.28 -4.67 -14.05
C ALA A 41 8.13 -4.75 -15.34
N ARG A 42 9.40 -4.29 -15.29
CA ARG A 42 10.32 -4.40 -16.42
C ARG A 42 10.63 -5.85 -16.77
N LEU A 43 10.76 -6.71 -15.77
CA LEU A 43 10.99 -8.14 -15.98
C LEU A 43 9.79 -8.79 -16.66
N ALA A 44 8.58 -8.49 -16.20
CA ALA A 44 7.34 -8.97 -16.80
C ALA A 44 7.21 -8.53 -18.27
N ARG A 45 7.55 -7.27 -18.58
CA ARG A 45 7.64 -6.80 -19.97
C ARG A 45 8.62 -7.61 -20.79
N ARG A 46 9.86 -7.76 -20.32
CA ARG A 46 10.90 -8.51 -21.05
C ARG A 46 10.49 -9.95 -21.30
N ALA A 47 9.81 -10.57 -20.35
CA ALA A 47 9.28 -11.92 -20.52
C ALA A 47 8.23 -11.97 -21.64
N LEU A 48 7.29 -11.02 -21.68
CA LEU A 48 6.29 -10.94 -22.75
C LEU A 48 6.90 -10.68 -24.13
N GLU A 49 7.90 -9.79 -24.18
CA GLU A 49 8.66 -9.52 -25.41
C GLU A 49 9.39 -10.78 -25.90
N ALA A 50 10.04 -11.52 -25.00
CA ALA A 50 10.73 -12.76 -25.32
C ALA A 50 9.78 -13.87 -25.81
N LEU A 51 8.53 -13.88 -25.34
CA LEU A 51 7.49 -14.80 -25.80
C LEU A 51 6.84 -14.36 -27.14
N GLY A 52 7.24 -13.22 -27.70
CA GLY A 52 6.66 -12.70 -28.94
C GLY A 52 5.21 -12.22 -28.79
N ALA A 53 4.80 -11.84 -27.58
CA ALA A 53 3.43 -11.40 -27.29
C ALA A 53 3.00 -10.20 -28.15
N ASP A 54 3.91 -9.29 -28.45
CA ASP A 54 3.63 -8.13 -29.29
C ASP A 54 3.33 -8.53 -30.75
N GLY A 55 4.13 -9.44 -31.34
CA GLY A 55 3.88 -9.93 -32.69
C GLY A 55 2.60 -10.76 -32.81
N LEU A 56 2.24 -11.50 -31.75
CA LEU A 56 0.94 -12.17 -31.67
C LEU A 56 -0.21 -11.15 -31.57
N ALA A 57 -0.07 -10.12 -30.75
CA ALA A 57 -1.08 -9.07 -30.59
C ALA A 57 -1.37 -8.35 -31.91
N ASP A 58 -0.34 -8.06 -32.71
CA ASP A 58 -0.47 -7.46 -34.04
C ASP A 58 -1.25 -8.40 -34.99
N ARG A 59 -0.95 -9.70 -34.97
CA ARG A 59 -1.64 -10.71 -35.79
C ARG A 59 -3.12 -10.89 -35.43
N PHE A 60 -3.47 -10.72 -34.15
CA PHE A 60 -4.84 -10.83 -33.67
C PHE A 60 -5.61 -9.49 -33.76
N GLY A 61 -5.04 -8.44 -34.37
CA GLY A 61 -5.68 -7.13 -34.51
C GLY A 61 -5.84 -6.38 -33.18
N VAL A 62 -5.15 -6.82 -32.13
CA VAL A 62 -5.18 -6.18 -30.81
C VAL A 62 -4.58 -4.78 -30.89
N HIS A 63 -3.54 -4.61 -31.70
CA HIS A 63 -2.94 -3.29 -31.96
C HIS A 63 -3.95 -2.28 -32.50
N ASP A 64 -4.79 -2.67 -33.45
CA ASP A 64 -5.83 -1.80 -34.03
C ASP A 64 -6.86 -1.38 -32.99
N VAL A 65 -7.22 -2.27 -32.07
CA VAL A 65 -8.14 -1.96 -30.97
C VAL A 65 -7.51 -0.95 -30.00
N LEU A 66 -6.24 -1.13 -29.64
CA LEU A 66 -5.52 -0.19 -28.78
C LEU A 66 -5.31 1.18 -29.46
N ALA A 67 -5.00 1.19 -30.76
CA ALA A 67 -4.82 2.41 -31.52
C ALA A 67 -6.11 3.25 -31.58
N ARG A 68 -7.29 2.61 -31.67
CA ARG A 68 -8.60 3.30 -31.65
C ARG A 68 -8.88 4.05 -30.35
N VAL A 69 -8.31 3.63 -29.23
CA VAL A 69 -8.38 4.34 -27.94
C VAL A 69 -7.14 5.21 -27.67
N GLY A 70 -6.34 5.50 -28.70
CA GLY A 70 -5.19 6.39 -28.63
C GLY A 70 -3.94 5.76 -27.99
N ILE A 71 -3.87 4.44 -27.89
CA ILE A 71 -2.73 3.73 -27.33
C ILE A 71 -1.88 3.15 -28.46
N GLU A 72 -0.83 3.87 -28.86
CA GLU A 72 0.12 3.44 -29.90
C GLU A 72 1.26 2.56 -29.36
N ARG A 73 1.21 2.18 -28.08
CA ARG A 73 2.28 1.42 -27.44
C ARG A 73 2.04 -0.10 -27.57
N PRO A 74 3.11 -0.91 -27.67
CA PRO A 74 2.97 -2.36 -27.76
C PRO A 74 2.31 -2.96 -26.51
N LEU A 75 1.68 -4.12 -26.66
CA LEU A 75 0.94 -4.79 -25.59
C LEU A 75 1.83 -5.05 -24.36
N SER A 76 3.08 -5.47 -24.58
CA SER A 76 4.08 -5.68 -23.52
C SER A 76 4.33 -4.43 -22.66
N ARG A 77 4.29 -3.24 -23.26
CA ARG A 77 4.40 -1.94 -22.56
C ARG A 77 3.15 -1.61 -21.77
N LEU A 78 1.97 -1.97 -22.28
CA LEU A 78 0.73 -1.80 -21.52
C LEU A 78 0.74 -2.69 -20.27
N VAL A 79 1.14 -3.96 -20.42
CA VAL A 79 1.26 -4.88 -19.28
C VAL A 79 2.32 -4.41 -18.29
N GLU A 80 3.48 -3.91 -18.75
CA GLU A 80 4.48 -3.26 -17.88
C GLU A 80 3.83 -2.21 -16.97
N ARG A 81 3.00 -1.34 -17.56
CA ARG A 81 2.36 -0.24 -16.84
C ARG A 81 1.30 -0.74 -15.86
N ILE A 82 0.48 -1.71 -16.25
CA ILE A 82 -0.52 -2.32 -15.37
C ILE A 82 0.16 -2.98 -14.17
N VAL A 83 1.14 -3.86 -14.42
CA VAL A 83 1.89 -4.56 -13.36
C VAL A 83 2.54 -3.57 -12.41
N ARG A 84 3.19 -2.52 -12.95
CA ARG A 84 3.80 -1.47 -12.13
C ARG A 84 2.78 -0.76 -11.24
N ILE A 85 1.62 -0.40 -11.77
CA ILE A 85 0.57 0.30 -11.00
C ILE A 85 0.03 -0.62 -9.90
N VAL A 86 -0.30 -1.88 -10.22
CA VAL A 86 -0.80 -2.86 -9.25
C VAL A 86 0.21 -3.05 -8.12
N LEU A 87 1.48 -3.33 -8.43
CA LEU A 87 2.52 -3.49 -7.42
C LEU A 87 2.75 -2.23 -6.60
N THR A 88 2.68 -1.05 -7.23
CA THR A 88 2.79 0.23 -6.52
C THR A 88 1.66 0.41 -5.50
N VAL A 89 0.42 0.09 -5.88
CA VAL A 89 -0.74 0.16 -4.99
C VAL A 89 -0.58 -0.79 -3.80
N VAL A 90 -0.11 -2.03 -4.04
CA VAL A 90 0.17 -3.01 -2.98
C VAL A 90 1.22 -2.48 -2.01
N VAL A 91 2.32 -1.90 -2.51
CA VAL A 91 3.39 -1.32 -1.68
C VAL A 91 2.86 -0.13 -0.86
N ILE A 92 2.04 0.73 -1.46
CA ILE A 92 1.41 1.85 -0.75
C ILE A 92 0.52 1.33 0.39
N PHE A 93 -0.32 0.34 0.10
CA PHE A 93 -1.17 -0.29 1.13
C PHE A 93 -0.33 -0.87 2.27
N ALA A 94 0.74 -1.59 1.95
CA ALA A 94 1.64 -2.14 2.96
C ALA A 94 2.31 -1.05 3.81
N ALA A 95 2.76 0.05 3.19
CA ALA A 95 3.33 1.20 3.91
C ALA A 95 2.30 1.85 4.84
N VAL A 96 1.07 2.04 4.37
CA VAL A 96 -0.05 2.59 5.16
C VAL A 96 -0.43 1.65 6.31
N SER A 97 -0.40 0.33 6.09
CA SER A 97 -0.60 -0.66 7.15
C SER A 97 0.47 -0.55 8.24
N LEU A 98 1.74 -0.36 7.86
CA LEU A 98 2.86 -0.15 8.80
C LEU A 98 2.73 1.13 9.63
N LEU A 99 2.11 2.18 9.07
CA LEU A 99 1.81 3.41 9.81
C LEU A 99 0.81 3.21 10.96
N GLY A 100 0.17 2.04 11.05
CA GLY A 100 -0.59 1.66 12.24
C GLY A 100 -2.10 1.79 12.09
N LEU A 101 -2.68 1.50 10.91
CA LEU A 101 -4.10 1.15 10.83
C LEU A 101 -4.47 -0.03 11.76
N GLY A 102 -3.49 -0.86 12.14
CA GLY A 102 -3.64 -1.86 13.20
C GLY A 102 -3.78 -1.28 14.61
N ALA A 103 -3.17 -0.13 14.91
CA ALA A 103 -3.32 0.53 16.22
C ALA A 103 -4.74 1.05 16.43
N LEU A 104 -5.41 1.49 15.35
CA LEU A 104 -6.84 1.80 15.39
C LEU A 104 -7.67 0.54 15.70
N SER A 105 -7.36 -0.60 15.07
CA SER A 105 -8.05 -1.88 15.35
C SER A 105 -7.83 -2.38 16.78
N ALA A 106 -6.62 -2.24 17.35
CA ALA A 106 -6.35 -2.58 18.74
C ALA A 106 -7.10 -1.68 19.72
N SER A 107 -7.22 -0.38 19.39
CA SER A 107 -7.97 0.60 20.18
C SER A 107 -9.47 0.30 20.16
N LEU A 108 -10.02 -0.07 18.99
CA LEU A 108 -11.41 -0.52 18.85
C LEU A 108 -11.65 -1.84 19.58
N ASN A 109 -10.72 -2.80 19.53
CA ASN A 109 -10.82 -4.06 20.26
C ASN A 109 -10.80 -3.85 21.78
N ALA A 110 -10.01 -2.90 22.27
CA ALA A 110 -9.99 -2.55 23.69
C ALA A 110 -11.34 -1.96 24.16
N VAL A 111 -12.00 -1.15 23.32
CA VAL A 111 -13.36 -0.62 23.59
C VAL A 111 -14.39 -1.74 23.61
N VAL A 112 -14.33 -2.66 22.64
CA VAL A 112 -15.22 -3.84 22.58
C VAL A 112 -15.04 -4.73 23.81
N LEU A 113 -13.80 -4.93 24.28
CA LEU A 113 -13.51 -5.70 25.49
C LEU A 113 -13.83 -4.95 26.79
N PHE A 114 -14.07 -3.64 26.72
CA PHE A 114 -14.51 -2.85 27.87
C PHE A 114 -16.03 -2.95 28.10
N LEU A 115 -16.82 -3.09 27.04
CA LEU A 115 -18.28 -3.24 27.11
C LEU A 115 -18.73 -4.37 28.07
N PRO A 116 -18.17 -5.60 28.03
CA PRO A 116 -18.50 -6.65 28.98
C PRO A 116 -18.26 -6.26 30.44
N ARG A 117 -17.17 -5.54 30.73
CA ARG A 117 -16.81 -5.14 32.09
C ARG A 117 -17.74 -4.09 32.66
N VAL A 118 -18.22 -3.18 31.81
CA VAL A 118 -19.20 -2.16 32.19
C VAL A 118 -20.55 -2.80 32.49
N LEU A 119 -21.00 -3.74 31.65
CA LEU A 119 -22.26 -4.47 31.90
C LEU A 119 -22.23 -5.26 33.21
N VAL A 120 -21.10 -5.90 33.54
CA VAL A 120 -20.91 -6.62 34.82
C VAL A 120 -20.83 -5.67 36.02
N ALA A 121 -20.34 -4.44 35.85
CA ALA A 121 -20.27 -3.47 36.93
C ALA A 121 -21.63 -2.82 37.28
N PHE A 122 -22.61 -2.92 36.38
CA PHE A 122 -23.96 -2.33 36.53
C PHE A 122 -25.08 -3.37 36.70
N ALA A 123 -24.76 -4.66 36.77
CA ALA A 123 -25.69 -5.76 37.06
C ALA A 123 -25.43 -6.32 38.46
#